data_AF-A0A9E5QWH3-F1
#
_entry.id   AF-A0A9E5QWH3-F1
#
_cell.length_a   1.000
_cell.length_b   1.000
_cell.length_c   1.000
_cell.angle_alpha   90.00
_cell.angle_beta   90.00
_cell.angle_gamma   90.00
#
_symmetry.space_group_name_H-M   'P 1'
#
loop_
_entity.id
_entity.type
_entity.pdbx_description
1 polymer ?
#
loop_
_entity_poly.entity_id
_entity_poly.type
_entity_poly.pdbx_seq_one_letter_code
_entity_poly.pdbx_strand_id
1 'polypeptide(L)'
;MPKTRESVSGLARYLATPETAKHRVFVFLEKSILPDNKLIVLALEDAYFLGILSSTVHQPWALAAGSRLEDRPVYSKTTCFDPFPFPDPTPDQKQKNP
;
A
#
# COMPACT_ATOMS: atom_id res chain seq x y z
N MET A 1 -6.55 9.93 14.80
CA MET A 1 -6.74 8.67 14.05
C MET A 1 -8.15 8.01 14.22
N PRO A 2 -9.31 8.70 14.05
CA PRO A 2 -10.61 8.00 14.00
C PRO A 2 -10.86 7.31 12.66
N LYS A 3 -10.56 8.02 11.55
CA LYS A 3 -10.87 7.58 10.18
C LYS A 3 -10.23 6.24 9.80
N THR A 4 -8.98 6.00 10.21
CA THR A 4 -8.28 4.73 9.92
C THR A 4 -8.97 3.53 10.54
N ARG A 5 -9.43 3.64 11.80
CA ARG A 5 -10.08 2.55 12.53
C ARG A 5 -11.43 2.19 11.91
N GLU A 6 -12.16 3.19 11.42
CA GLU A 6 -13.41 2.99 10.68
C GLU A 6 -13.15 2.27 9.35
N SER A 7 -12.15 2.73 8.57
CA SER A 7 -11.83 2.16 7.26
C SER A 7 -11.38 0.69 7.28
N VAL A 8 -10.80 0.21 8.38
CA VAL A 8 -10.35 -1.20 8.52
C VAL A 8 -11.27 -2.06 9.39
N SER A 9 -12.38 -1.51 9.88
CA SER A 9 -13.25 -2.17 10.87
C SER A 9 -13.84 -3.50 10.40
N GLY A 10 -14.12 -3.65 9.10
CA GLY A 10 -14.65 -4.87 8.50
C GLY A 10 -13.61 -5.88 8.01
N LEU A 11 -12.32 -5.53 8.05
CA LEU A 11 -11.25 -6.35 7.45
C LEU A 11 -10.58 -7.23 8.51
N ALA A 12 -10.14 -8.44 8.14
CA ALA A 12 -9.36 -9.28 9.04
C ALA A 12 -7.92 -8.75 9.22
N ARG A 13 -7.40 -8.13 8.16
CA ARG A 13 -6.05 -7.55 8.05
C ARG A 13 -6.08 -6.42 7.03
N TYR A 14 -5.05 -5.59 7.01
CA TYR A 14 -4.94 -4.49 6.05
C TYR A 14 -3.49 -4.27 5.64
N LEU A 15 -3.26 -3.59 4.53
CA LEU A 15 -1.92 -3.27 4.06
C LEU A 15 -1.38 -2.01 4.73
N ALA A 16 -0.10 -2.04 5.07
CA ALA A 16 0.63 -0.89 5.58
C ALA A 16 2.01 -0.76 4.92
N THR A 17 2.47 0.48 4.79
CA THR A 17 3.86 0.83 4.44
C THR A 17 4.33 1.98 5.32
N PRO A 18 5.61 2.05 5.71
CA PRO A 18 6.19 3.28 6.22
C PRO A 18 5.97 4.44 5.24
N GLU A 19 5.71 5.64 5.76
CA GLU A 19 5.63 6.88 4.98
C GLU A 19 7.00 7.18 4.37
N THR A 20 8.06 7.22 5.19
CA THR A 20 9.44 7.50 4.74
C THR A 20 10.29 6.24 4.83
N ALA A 21 10.90 5.80 3.72
CA ALA A 21 11.82 4.66 3.72
C ALA A 21 12.75 4.65 2.50
N LYS A 22 14.00 4.19 2.69
CA LYS A 22 14.95 3.95 1.60
C LYS A 22 14.48 2.81 0.68
N HIS A 23 13.95 1.74 1.27
CA HIS A 23 13.39 0.60 0.56
C HIS A 23 11.89 0.51 0.86
N ARG A 24 11.06 0.45 -0.18
CA ARG A 24 9.60 0.41 -0.04
C ARG A 24 9.16 -1.04 0.18
N VAL A 25 8.43 -1.25 1.26
CA VAL A 25 7.82 -2.55 1.58
C VAL A 25 6.35 -2.33 1.92
N PHE A 26 5.51 -3.26 1.49
CA PHE A 26 4.10 -3.34 1.87
C PHE A 26 3.91 -4.64 2.64
N VAL A 27 3.22 -4.56 3.78
CA VAL A 27 2.99 -5.72 4.66
C VAL A 27 1.55 -5.77 5.10
N PHE A 28 1.06 -6.97 5.39
CA PHE A 28 -0.20 -7.12 6.10
C PHE A 28 0.01 -6.88 7.59
N LEU A 29 -0.85 -6.06 8.19
CA LEU A 29 -1.04 -5.96 9.62
C LEU A 29 -2.40 -6.53 9.98
N GLU A 30 -2.45 -7.29 11.07
CA GLU A 30 -3.72 -7.77 11.62
C GLU A 30 -4.57 -6.59 12.13
N LYS A 31 -5.90 -6.74 12.10
CA LYS A 31 -6.84 -5.74 12.63
C LYS A 31 -6.54 -5.31 14.07
N SER A 32 -5.98 -6.21 14.87
CA SER A 32 -5.60 -5.97 16.27
C SER A 32 -4.45 -4.97 16.43
N ILE A 33 -3.64 -4.78 15.40
CA ILE A 33 -2.48 -3.90 15.41
C ILE A 33 -2.94 -2.48 15.10
N LEU A 34 -2.67 -1.55 16.01
CA LEU A 34 -2.92 -0.12 15.80
C LEU A 34 -1.68 0.52 15.16
N PRO A 35 -1.80 1.11 13.96
CA PRO A 35 -0.67 1.74 13.30
C PRO A 35 -0.39 3.12 13.91
N ASP A 36 0.89 3.41 14.11
CA ASP A 36 1.36 4.71 14.62
C ASP A 36 1.48 5.77 13.49
N ASN A 37 1.66 7.03 13.86
CA ASN A 37 2.04 8.09 12.94
C ASN A 37 3.34 7.68 12.21
N LYS A 38 3.41 7.89 10.89
CA LYS A 38 4.43 7.35 9.95
C LYS A 38 4.11 6.02 9.27
N LEU A 39 2.94 5.43 9.50
CA LEU A 39 2.41 4.39 8.62
C LEU A 39 1.33 4.94 7.69
N ILE A 40 1.44 4.60 6.42
CA ILE A 40 0.35 4.74 5.45
C ILE A 40 -0.45 3.43 5.49
N VAL A 41 -1.73 3.56 5.84
CA VAL A 41 -2.67 2.44 5.94
C VAL A 41 -3.54 2.41 4.69
N LEU A 42 -3.61 1.24 4.07
CA LEU A 42 -4.46 0.94 2.93
C LEU A 42 -5.44 -0.16 3.36
N ALA A 43 -6.73 0.15 3.34
CA ALA A 43 -7.81 -0.77 3.71
C ALA A 43 -8.04 -1.84 2.63
N LEU A 44 -7.03 -2.68 2.40
CA LEU A 44 -6.98 -3.75 1.41
C LEU A 44 -6.52 -5.03 2.10
N GLU A 45 -7.30 -6.10 2.00
CA GLU A 45 -7.00 -7.40 2.63
C GLU A 45 -6.58 -8.51 1.63
N ASP A 46 -6.77 -8.23 0.33
CA ASP A 46 -6.46 -9.12 -0.79
C ASP A 46 -4.96 -9.04 -1.18
N ALA A 47 -4.32 -10.21 -1.29
CA ALA A 47 -2.92 -10.35 -1.68
C ALA A 47 -2.66 -9.91 -3.12
N TYR A 48 -3.68 -9.81 -3.97
CA TYR A 48 -3.58 -9.22 -5.29
C TYR A 48 -2.99 -7.80 -5.26
N PHE A 49 -3.49 -6.95 -4.36
CA PHE A 49 -2.99 -5.58 -4.21
C PHE A 49 -1.59 -5.55 -3.60
N LEU A 50 -1.27 -6.50 -2.70
CA LEU A 50 0.10 -6.65 -2.20
C LEU A 50 1.07 -6.92 -3.36
N GLY A 51 0.69 -7.79 -4.30
CA GLY A 51 1.47 -8.10 -5.50
C GLY A 51 1.68 -6.89 -6.39
N ILE A 52 0.61 -6.13 -6.69
CA ILE A 52 0.70 -4.90 -7.48
C ILE A 52 1.62 -3.88 -6.81
N LEU A 53 1.39 -3.58 -5.54
CA LEU A 53 2.12 -2.53 -4.83
C LEU A 53 3.60 -2.90 -4.63
N SER A 54 3.92 -4.19 -4.59
CA SER A 54 5.30 -4.69 -4.50
C SER A 54 5.95 -4.94 -5.86
N SER A 55 5.24 -4.70 -6.96
CA SER A 55 5.72 -5.01 -8.31
C SER A 55 6.82 -4.05 -8.79
N THR A 56 7.55 -4.50 -9.80
CA THR A 56 8.52 -3.68 -10.55
C THR A 56 7.86 -2.54 -11.34
N VAL A 57 6.52 -2.50 -11.43
CA VAL A 57 5.76 -1.43 -12.06
C VAL A 57 5.40 -0.34 -11.05
N HIS A 58 4.86 -0.73 -9.88
CA HIS A 58 4.46 0.25 -8.86
C HIS A 58 5.66 0.89 -8.17
N GLN A 59 6.75 0.15 -7.98
CA GLN A 59 7.93 0.66 -7.29
C GLN A 59 8.54 1.92 -7.95
N PRO A 60 8.87 1.93 -9.26
CA PRO A 60 9.37 3.14 -9.92
C PRO A 60 8.31 4.25 -10.01
N TRP A 61 7.03 3.90 -10.19
CA TRP A 61 5.93 4.88 -10.14
C TRP A 61 5.92 5.63 -8.81
N ALA A 62 5.95 4.90 -7.69
CA ALA A 62 5.93 5.47 -6.35
C ALA A 62 7.15 6.36 -6.07
N LEU A 63 8.32 6.03 -6.65
CA LEU A 63 9.52 6.87 -6.55
C LEU A 63 9.40 8.17 -7.35
N ALA A 64 8.72 8.13 -8.51
CA ALA A 64 8.53 9.30 -9.37
C ALA A 64 7.40 10.22 -8.88
N ALA A 65 6.28 9.64 -8.43
CA ALA A 65 5.09 10.37 -7.97
C ALA A 65 5.15 10.75 -6.47
N GLY A 66 6.02 10.09 -5.71
CA GLY A 66 6.28 10.42 -4.31
C GLY A 66 7.12 11.69 -4.15
N SER A 67 7.36 12.06 -2.90
CA SER A 67 8.28 13.14 -2.56
C SER A 67 9.53 12.59 -1.88
N ARG A 68 10.41 13.47 -1.42
CA ARG A 68 11.60 13.08 -0.65
C ARG A 68 11.70 13.92 0.61
N LEU A 69 12.15 13.29 1.69
CA LEU A 69 12.67 13.97 2.86
C LEU A 69 14.19 13.84 2.80
N GLU A 70 14.85 14.91 2.40
CA GLU A 70 16.28 14.88 2.03
C GLU A 70 16.50 13.87 0.88
N ASP A 71 17.22 12.78 1.15
CA ASP A 71 17.49 11.70 0.20
C ASP A 71 16.48 10.55 0.28
N ARG A 72 15.65 10.50 1.32
CA ARG A 72 14.74 9.38 1.60
C ARG A 72 13.40 9.53 0.88
N PRO A 73 12.96 8.53 0.09
CA PRO A 73 11.63 8.54 -0.52
C PRO A 73 10.49 8.58 0.50
N VAL A 74 9.51 9.44 0.23
CA VAL A 74 8.27 9.61 0.99
C VAL A 74 7.08 9.18 0.13
N TYR A 75 6.30 8.24 0.67
CA TYR A 75 5.10 7.70 0.05
C TYR A 75 3.86 8.36 0.64
N SER A 76 2.97 8.84 -0.21
CA SER A 76 1.66 9.35 0.21
C SER A 76 0.55 8.62 -0.56
N LYS A 77 -0.61 8.41 0.09
CA LYS A 77 -1.77 7.82 -0.59
C LYS A 77 -2.20 8.69 -1.79
N THR A 78 -2.27 10.00 -1.59
CA THR A 78 -2.81 10.94 -2.58
C THR A 78 -1.98 11.07 -3.84
N THR A 79 -0.65 10.92 -3.76
CA THR A 79 0.22 11.06 -4.94
C THR A 79 0.73 9.74 -5.49
N CYS A 80 0.91 8.72 -4.65
CA CYS A 80 1.47 7.44 -5.10
C CYS A 80 0.40 6.38 -5.35
N PHE A 81 -0.66 6.33 -4.53
CA PHE A 81 -1.68 5.27 -4.61
C PHE A 81 -2.88 5.70 -5.45
N ASP A 82 -3.54 6.80 -5.09
CA ASP A 82 -4.79 7.25 -5.71
C ASP A 82 -4.69 7.46 -7.24
N PRO A 83 -3.59 8.01 -7.80
CA PRO A 83 -3.46 8.20 -9.24
C PRO A 83 -2.79 7.02 -9.97
N PHE A 84 -2.38 5.96 -9.25
CA PHE A 84 -1.77 4.80 -9.90
C PHE A 84 -2.79 4.11 -10.81
N PRO A 85 -2.45 3.81 -12.08
CA PRO A 85 -3.36 3.14 -13.00
C PRO A 85 -3.46 1.65 -12.65
N PHE A 86 -4.30 1.32 -11.67
CA PHE A 86 -4.53 -0.07 -11.29
C PHE A 86 -5.05 -0.89 -12.48
N PRO A 87 -4.50 -2.08 -12.72
CA PRO A 87 -5.01 -2.98 -13.75
C PRO A 87 -6.44 -3.43 -13.41
N ASP A 88 -7.22 -3.71 -14.46
CA ASP A 88 -8.54 -4.35 -14.37
C ASP A 88 -8.43 -5.81 -14.85
N PRO A 89 -8.03 -6.75 -13.98
CA PRO A 89 -7.73 -8.12 -14.36
C PRO A 89 -8.99 -8.98 -14.50
N THR A 90 -8.92 -10.01 -15.33
CA THR A 90 -9.90 -11.11 -15.29
C THR A 90 -9.76 -11.91 -13.99
N PRO A 91 -10.79 -12.67 -13.57
CA PRO A 91 -10.69 -13.55 -12.40
C PRO A 91 -9.50 -14.52 -12.46
N ASP A 92 -9.17 -15.02 -13.65
CA ASP A 92 -8.05 -15.94 -13.86
C ASP A 92 -6.70 -15.24 -13.66
N GLN A 93 -6.57 -13.99 -14.09
CA GLN A 93 -5.34 -13.19 -13.92
C GLN A 93 -5.08 -12.79 -12.46
N LYS A 94 -6.11 -12.76 -11.60
CA LYS A 94 -5.93 -12.53 -10.16
C LYS A 94 -5.38 -13.75 -9.44
N GLN A 95 -5.52 -14.93 -10.01
CA GLN A 95 -5.00 -16.15 -9.42
C GLN A 95 -3.51 -16.27 -9.70
N LYS A 96 -2.79 -16.79 -8.71
CA LYS A 96 -1.38 -17.11 -8.85
C LYS A 96 -1.26 -18.18 -9.95
N ASN A 97 -0.56 -17.88 -11.03
CA ASN A 97 -0.21 -18.89 -12.02
C ASN A 97 0.54 -20.01 -11.28
N PRO A 98 0.14 -21.29 -11.42
CA PRO A 98 0.77 -22.41 -10.73
C PRO A 98 2.26 -22.54 -11.04
#